data_AF-A0A7S3JDG7-F1
#
_entry.id   AF-A0A7S3JDG7-F1
#
_cell.length_a   1.000
_cell.length_b   1.000
_cell.length_c   1.000
_cell.angle_alpha   90.00
_cell.angle_beta   90.00
_cell.angle_gamma   90.00
#
_symmetry.space_group_name_H-M   'P 1'
#
loop_
_entity.id
_entity.type
_entity.pdbx_description
1 polymer ?
#
loop_
_entity_poly.entity_id
_entity_poly.type
_entity_poly.pdbx_seq_one_letter_code
_entity_poly.pdbx_strand_id
1 'polypeptide(L)'
;MSIWKNQQIKELIQIFEQYSHEGYEHNQLLLSYNPLMTIALACEILTQIAKNKKKVSKASNKVKKDLLSLGQMYSSKIEDEDFYEELITDVDFRDRSLLKIITDQEFEPLMDENDPKAENIMMSIYQGKETTRCDGNIKGFSSIYHVITSKPKKLGANDKSYFKFLTNHFEANYDFDYSYQYRYRAHSINFIFMKEFVCALAILIIFQYVSYKYLNLFNIDSMSSLSDTEKKLKITENLETYKNYNLLAFLFSFSLVAQFLMRLLFNSCTKTKKMPVDIWIIIDTITGLLYITSIFVISNLDADTFLDTKKKDYVDYFVLLVLLASWIRFFSFFLIIRDISKLLLTLVAMVTDTLAFIVIISC
;
A
#
# COMPACT_ATOMS: atom_id res chain seq x y z
N MET A 1 7.52 -32.47 1.01
CA MET A 1 6.35 -33.25 1.46
C MET A 1 6.19 -34.58 0.67
N SER A 2 7.30 -35.29 0.36
CA SER A 2 7.28 -36.58 -0.36
C SER A 2 7.25 -37.81 0.55
N ILE A 3 7.27 -37.60 1.88
CA ILE A 3 7.50 -38.66 2.87
C ILE A 3 6.20 -39.38 3.27
N TRP A 4 5.03 -38.76 3.09
CA TRP A 4 3.77 -39.27 3.63
C TRP A 4 3.09 -40.22 2.64
N LYS A 5 2.74 -41.42 3.13
CA LYS A 5 1.96 -42.39 2.37
C LYS A 5 0.52 -41.88 2.22
N ASN A 6 -0.13 -42.20 1.10
CA ASN A 6 -1.52 -41.77 0.84
C ASN A 6 -2.50 -42.24 1.93
N GLN A 7 -2.23 -43.39 2.55
CA GLN A 7 -3.03 -43.92 3.65
C GLN A 7 -2.96 -43.02 4.90
N GLN A 8 -1.75 -42.60 5.30
CA GLN A 8 -1.54 -41.69 6.43
C GLN A 8 -2.20 -40.33 6.20
N ILE A 9 -2.19 -39.83 4.96
CA ILE A 9 -2.87 -38.59 4.60
C ILE A 9 -4.38 -38.73 4.76
N LYS A 10 -4.96 -39.87 4.35
CA LYS A 10 -6.39 -40.13 4.52
C LYS A 10 -6.77 -40.22 6.00
N GLU A 11 -5.98 -40.94 6.80
CA GLU A 11 -6.17 -41.06 8.24
C GLU A 11 -6.10 -39.69 8.92
N LEU A 12 -5.12 -38.85 8.56
CA LEU A 12 -5.02 -37.48 9.07
C LEU A 12 -6.25 -36.63 8.69
N ILE A 13 -6.71 -36.70 7.44
CA ILE A 13 -7.91 -35.98 7.01
C ILE A 13 -9.14 -36.46 7.79
N GLN A 14 -9.25 -37.77 8.06
CA GLN A 14 -10.33 -38.32 8.87
C GLN A 14 -10.31 -37.81 10.32
N ILE A 15 -9.12 -37.68 10.92
CA ILE A 15 -8.97 -37.08 12.26
C ILE A 15 -9.46 -35.62 12.24
N PHE A 16 -9.04 -34.82 11.25
CA PHE A 16 -9.54 -33.44 11.13
C PHE A 16 -11.04 -33.37 10.83
N GLU A 17 -11.57 -34.32 10.07
CA GLU A 17 -12.99 -34.43 9.79
C GLU A 17 -13.79 -34.75 11.07
N GLN A 18 -13.29 -35.61 11.96
CA GLN A 18 -13.89 -35.87 13.27
C GLN A 18 -14.02 -34.59 14.09
N TYR A 19 -12.95 -33.78 14.14
CA TYR A 19 -13.01 -32.48 14.81
C TYR A 19 -13.97 -31.50 14.15
N SER A 20 -14.28 -31.62 12.85
CA SER A 20 -15.27 -30.72 12.23
C SER A 20 -16.72 -31.13 12.50
N HIS A 21 -16.98 -32.42 12.72
CA HIS A 21 -18.34 -32.96 12.91
C HIS A 21 -18.78 -33.07 14.36
N GLU A 22 -17.84 -33.09 15.31
CA GLU A 22 -18.17 -32.97 16.73
C GLU A 22 -18.83 -31.61 16.99
N GLY A 23 -20.07 -31.64 17.49
CA GLY A 23 -20.81 -30.44 17.86
C GLY A 23 -19.98 -29.57 18.80
N TYR A 24 -20.15 -28.25 18.70
CA TYR A 24 -19.31 -27.25 19.38
C TYR A 24 -18.96 -27.63 20.83
N GLU A 25 -19.93 -28.06 21.63
CA GLU A 25 -19.76 -28.35 23.07
C GLU A 25 -18.87 -29.56 23.39
N HIS A 26 -18.73 -30.52 22.46
CA HIS A 26 -17.93 -31.74 22.67
C HIS A 26 -16.62 -31.73 21.91
N ASN A 27 -16.33 -30.65 21.19
CA ASN A 27 -15.22 -30.58 20.28
C ASN A 27 -13.90 -30.44 21.03
N GLN A 28 -13.03 -31.44 20.90
CA GLN A 28 -11.74 -31.47 21.59
C GLN A 28 -10.82 -30.31 21.20
N LEU A 29 -11.00 -29.69 20.03
CA LEU A 29 -10.22 -28.52 19.63
C LEU A 29 -10.45 -27.32 20.56
N LEU A 30 -11.61 -27.23 21.22
CA LEU A 30 -11.90 -26.18 22.18
C LEU A 30 -11.14 -26.34 23.50
N LEU A 31 -10.62 -27.54 23.78
CA LEU A 31 -9.78 -27.79 24.95
C LEU A 31 -8.32 -27.35 24.75
N SER A 32 -7.96 -26.95 23.53
CA SER A 32 -6.63 -26.40 23.26
C SER A 32 -6.48 -25.00 23.87
N TYR A 33 -5.25 -24.62 24.19
CA TYR A 33 -4.94 -23.30 24.75
C TYR A 33 -5.42 -22.16 23.83
N ASN A 34 -5.22 -22.31 22.52
CA ASN A 34 -5.69 -21.38 21.51
C ASN A 34 -6.40 -22.16 20.37
N PRO A 35 -7.74 -22.31 20.46
CA PRO A 35 -8.52 -23.06 19.47
C PRO A 35 -8.43 -22.48 18.06
N LEU A 36 -8.39 -21.15 17.93
CA LEU A 36 -8.27 -20.49 16.63
C LEU A 36 -6.92 -20.76 15.97
N MET A 37 -5.83 -20.74 16.73
CA MET A 37 -4.49 -21.10 16.24
C MET A 37 -4.46 -22.56 15.77
N THR A 38 -5.02 -23.48 16.54
CA THR A 38 -5.06 -24.90 16.19
C THR A 38 -5.85 -25.13 14.89
N ILE A 39 -7.00 -24.46 14.73
CA ILE A 39 -7.82 -24.50 13.51
C ILE A 39 -7.04 -23.93 12.32
N ALA A 40 -6.38 -22.78 12.47
CA ALA A 40 -5.60 -22.15 11.40
C ALA A 40 -4.44 -23.04 10.95
N LEU A 41 -3.70 -23.64 11.88
CA LEU A 41 -2.61 -24.57 11.56
C LEU A 41 -3.11 -25.85 10.87
N ALA A 42 -4.25 -26.41 11.31
CA ALA A 42 -4.87 -27.54 10.64
C ALA A 42 -5.28 -27.19 9.19
N CYS A 43 -5.86 -26.00 8.99
CA CYS A 43 -6.22 -25.50 7.67
C CYS A 43 -4.99 -25.24 6.77
N GLU A 44 -3.87 -24.76 7.34
CA GLU A 44 -2.59 -24.59 6.63
C GLU A 44 -2.08 -25.96 6.13
N ILE A 45 -2.08 -26.98 7.00
CA ILE A 45 -1.67 -28.35 6.65
C ILE A 45 -2.55 -28.91 5.53
N LEU A 46 -3.87 -28.80 5.65
CA LEU A 46 -4.82 -29.25 4.63
C LEU A 46 -4.60 -28.54 3.29
N THR A 47 -4.31 -27.24 3.31
CA THR A 47 -4.00 -26.45 2.12
C THR A 47 -2.72 -26.95 1.43
N GLN A 48 -1.69 -27.26 2.20
CA GLN A 48 -0.44 -27.82 1.65
C GLN A 48 -0.65 -29.24 1.09
N ILE A 49 -1.45 -30.09 1.75
CA ILE A 49 -1.82 -31.43 1.25
C ILE A 49 -2.59 -31.30 -0.08
N ALA A 50 -3.58 -30.41 -0.13
CA ALA A 50 -4.41 -30.20 -1.31
C ALA A 50 -3.59 -29.72 -2.52
N LYS A 51 -2.62 -28.81 -2.31
CA LYS A 51 -1.68 -28.33 -3.34
C LYS A 51 -0.80 -29.45 -3.87
N ASN A 52 -0.29 -30.33 -3.00
CA ASN A 52 0.64 -31.39 -3.37
C ASN A 52 -0.01 -32.66 -3.93
N LYS A 53 -1.28 -32.94 -3.60
CA LYS A 53 -1.96 -34.20 -3.92
C LYS A 53 -3.37 -33.97 -4.47
N LYS A 54 -3.50 -33.83 -5.80
CA LYS A 54 -4.79 -33.62 -6.49
C LYS A 54 -5.88 -34.62 -6.11
N LYS A 55 -5.54 -35.91 -5.87
CA LYS A 55 -6.50 -36.97 -5.51
C LYS A 55 -7.26 -36.72 -4.20
N VAL A 56 -6.65 -36.05 -3.22
CA VAL A 56 -7.25 -35.76 -1.91
C VAL A 56 -7.61 -34.29 -1.74
N SER A 57 -7.36 -33.47 -2.75
CA SER A 57 -7.59 -32.02 -2.73
C SER A 57 -9.04 -31.66 -2.41
N LYS A 58 -10.01 -32.34 -3.03
CA LYS A 58 -11.44 -32.11 -2.79
C LYS A 58 -11.84 -32.39 -1.34
N ALA A 59 -11.39 -33.52 -0.78
CA ALA A 59 -11.67 -33.90 0.61
C ALA A 59 -11.01 -32.91 1.59
N SER A 60 -9.75 -32.55 1.34
CA SER A 60 -9.00 -31.60 2.17
C SER A 60 -9.65 -30.21 2.18
N ASN A 61 -10.11 -29.74 1.01
CA ASN A 61 -10.79 -28.45 0.90
C ASN A 61 -12.17 -28.44 1.57
N LYS A 62 -12.88 -29.57 1.57
CA LYS A 62 -14.14 -29.71 2.30
C LYS A 62 -13.89 -29.58 3.80
N VAL A 63 -13.02 -30.42 4.37
CA VAL A 63 -12.69 -30.39 5.81
C VAL A 63 -12.14 -29.02 6.22
N LYS A 64 -11.30 -28.39 5.38
CA LYS A 64 -10.82 -27.02 5.60
C LYS A 64 -11.99 -26.04 5.76
N LYS A 65 -12.99 -26.09 4.86
CA LYS A 65 -14.16 -25.21 4.94
C LYS A 65 -14.96 -25.44 6.22
N ASP A 66 -15.14 -26.71 6.60
CA ASP A 66 -15.89 -27.09 7.79
C ASP A 66 -15.17 -26.60 9.07
N LEU A 67 -13.83 -26.75 9.15
CA LEU A 67 -13.01 -26.21 10.24
C LEU A 67 -13.01 -24.67 10.31
N LEU A 68 -12.97 -23.99 9.17
CA LEU A 68 -13.07 -22.53 9.13
C LEU A 68 -14.44 -22.04 9.64
N SER A 69 -15.51 -22.76 9.30
CA SER A 69 -16.86 -22.47 9.81
C SER A 69 -16.95 -22.68 11.33
N LEU A 70 -16.30 -23.73 11.86
CA LEU A 70 -16.16 -23.94 13.30
C LEU A 70 -15.40 -22.80 13.97
N GLY A 71 -14.29 -22.35 13.38
CA GLY A 71 -13.52 -21.21 13.89
C GLY A 71 -14.31 -19.90 13.88
N GLN A 72 -15.12 -19.65 12.83
CA GLN A 72 -16.03 -18.52 12.76
C GLN A 72 -17.08 -18.57 13.89
N MET A 73 -17.68 -19.75 14.11
CA MET A 73 -18.63 -19.96 15.22
C MET A 73 -17.97 -19.71 16.59
N TYR A 74 -16.74 -20.19 16.79
CA TYR A 74 -15.97 -19.94 18.01
C TYR A 74 -15.69 -18.45 18.20
N SER A 75 -15.19 -17.77 17.17
CA SER A 75 -14.94 -16.32 17.20
C SER A 75 -16.19 -15.53 17.59
N SER A 76 -17.35 -15.89 17.01
CA SER A 76 -18.62 -15.20 17.30
C SER A 76 -19.10 -15.32 18.75
N LYS A 77 -18.64 -16.35 19.48
CA LYS A 77 -19.01 -16.59 20.89
C LYS A 77 -18.08 -15.90 21.90
N ILE A 78 -16.95 -15.36 21.45
CA ILE A 78 -16.05 -14.60 22.31
C ILE A 78 -16.63 -13.19 22.48
N GLU A 79 -17.06 -12.85 23.69
CA GLU A 79 -17.59 -11.50 24.01
C GLU A 79 -16.48 -10.52 24.38
N ASP A 80 -15.39 -11.00 24.99
CA ASP A 80 -14.27 -10.19 25.47
C ASP A 80 -13.30 -9.86 24.32
N GLU A 81 -13.19 -8.57 23.98
CA GLU A 81 -12.30 -8.05 22.93
C GLU A 81 -10.82 -8.22 23.29
N ASP A 82 -10.45 -8.04 24.56
CA ASP A 82 -9.05 -8.14 25.01
C ASP A 82 -8.58 -9.60 24.90
N PHE A 83 -9.43 -10.55 25.31
CA PHE A 83 -9.17 -11.97 25.16
C PHE A 83 -9.10 -12.38 23.68
N TYR A 84 -10.00 -11.87 22.83
CA TYR A 84 -9.94 -12.11 21.39
C TYR A 84 -8.63 -11.60 20.79
N GLU A 85 -8.20 -10.41 21.19
CA GLU A 85 -6.94 -9.83 20.73
C GLU A 85 -5.71 -10.64 21.17
N GLU A 86 -5.69 -11.15 22.40
CA GLU A 86 -4.65 -12.05 22.88
C GLU A 86 -4.56 -13.30 21.99
N LEU A 87 -5.69 -13.94 21.68
CA LEU A 87 -5.73 -15.12 20.82
C LEU A 87 -5.21 -14.86 19.39
N ILE A 88 -5.56 -13.71 18.80
CA ILE A 88 -5.18 -13.33 17.43
C ILE A 88 -3.71 -12.90 17.33
N THR A 89 -3.17 -12.31 18.40
CA THR A 89 -1.77 -11.85 18.45
C THR A 89 -0.78 -12.91 18.95
N ASP A 90 -1.29 -13.99 19.54
CA ASP A 90 -0.51 -15.15 19.97
C ASP A 90 0.31 -15.77 18.82
N VAL A 91 1.42 -16.40 19.18
CA VAL A 91 2.46 -16.87 18.24
C VAL A 91 2.55 -18.38 18.19
N ASP A 92 2.75 -18.92 16.98
CA ASP A 92 3.03 -20.33 16.78
C ASP A 92 4.48 -20.70 17.14
N PHE A 93 4.78 -21.99 17.05
CA PHE A 93 6.13 -22.55 17.27
C PHE A 93 7.20 -22.05 16.26
N ARG A 94 6.83 -21.22 15.29
CA ARG A 94 7.72 -20.58 14.31
C ARG A 94 7.76 -19.06 14.45
N ASP A 95 7.29 -18.52 15.59
CA ASP A 95 7.17 -17.09 15.87
C ASP A 95 6.30 -16.34 14.85
N ARG A 96 5.27 -17.00 14.29
CA ARG A 96 4.25 -16.38 13.43
C ARG A 96 3.00 -16.13 14.25
N SER A 97 2.49 -14.91 14.25
CA SER A 97 1.20 -14.62 14.88
C SER A 97 0.05 -15.31 14.14
N LEU A 98 -1.04 -15.60 14.84
CA LEU A 98 -2.26 -16.13 14.23
C LEU A 98 -2.76 -15.20 13.12
N LEU A 99 -2.78 -13.88 13.37
CA LEU A 99 -3.09 -12.86 12.36
C LEU A 99 -2.30 -13.08 11.06
N LYS A 100 -0.99 -13.33 11.16
CA LYS A 100 -0.14 -13.55 9.99
C LYS A 100 -0.52 -14.82 9.23
N ILE A 101 -0.85 -15.90 9.94
CA ILE A 101 -1.29 -17.17 9.30
C ILE A 101 -2.60 -16.96 8.56
N ILE A 102 -3.55 -16.23 9.17
CA ILE A 102 -4.84 -15.91 8.57
C ILE A 102 -4.64 -15.10 7.28
N THR A 103 -3.80 -14.05 7.32
CA THR A 103 -3.54 -13.21 6.14
C THR A 103 -2.77 -13.94 5.05
N ASP A 104 -1.76 -14.74 5.40
CA ASP A 104 -0.92 -15.45 4.42
C ASP A 104 -1.67 -16.60 3.72
N GLN A 105 -2.71 -17.16 4.34
CA GLN A 105 -3.50 -18.27 3.81
C GLN A 105 -4.91 -17.88 3.36
N GLU A 106 -5.28 -16.59 3.44
CA GLU A 106 -6.61 -16.07 3.06
C GLU A 106 -7.74 -16.79 3.85
N PHE A 107 -7.55 -16.99 5.15
CA PHE A 107 -8.57 -17.59 6.03
C PHE A 107 -9.57 -16.56 6.54
N GLU A 108 -10.16 -15.79 5.62
CA GLU A 108 -11.15 -14.72 5.89
C GLU A 108 -12.24 -15.10 6.90
N PRO A 109 -12.82 -16.32 6.93
CA PRO A 109 -13.86 -16.65 7.90
C PRO A 109 -13.44 -16.58 9.37
N LEU A 110 -12.13 -16.61 9.69
CA LEU A 110 -11.63 -16.48 11.06
C LEU A 110 -11.55 -15.02 11.53
N MET A 111 -11.56 -14.07 10.59
CA MET A 111 -11.55 -12.62 10.83
C MET A 111 -12.40 -11.94 9.76
N ASP A 112 -13.73 -12.06 9.91
CA ASP A 112 -14.69 -11.46 8.99
C ASP A 112 -14.61 -9.92 9.06
N GLU A 113 -14.63 -9.25 7.91
CA GLU A 113 -14.67 -7.77 7.83
C GLU A 113 -15.89 -7.17 8.54
N ASN A 114 -16.97 -7.95 8.65
CA ASN A 114 -18.20 -7.51 9.31
C ASN A 114 -18.17 -7.71 10.82
N ASP A 115 -17.14 -8.37 11.38
CA ASP A 115 -16.97 -8.53 12.82
C ASP A 115 -16.31 -7.25 13.39
N PRO A 116 -17.01 -6.48 14.24
CA PRO A 116 -16.46 -5.26 14.81
C PRO A 116 -15.18 -5.51 15.63
N LYS A 117 -14.99 -6.71 16.20
CA LYS A 117 -13.80 -7.04 17.00
C LYS A 117 -12.56 -7.15 16.11
N ALA A 118 -12.70 -7.82 14.97
CA ALA A 118 -11.64 -7.93 13.98
C ALA A 118 -11.28 -6.54 13.42
N GLU A 119 -12.30 -5.71 13.14
CA GLU A 119 -12.09 -4.33 12.72
C GLU A 119 -11.37 -3.48 13.79
N ASN A 120 -11.79 -3.58 15.05
CA ASN A 120 -11.19 -2.85 16.17
C ASN A 120 -9.71 -3.18 16.33
N ILE A 121 -9.32 -4.46 16.23
CA ILE A 121 -7.91 -4.89 16.27
C ILE A 121 -7.13 -4.31 15.08
N MET A 122 -7.68 -4.39 13.86
CA MET A 122 -7.01 -3.85 12.68
C MET A 122 -6.82 -2.33 12.78
N MET A 123 -7.83 -1.62 13.31
CA MET A 123 -7.75 -0.18 13.57
C MET A 123 -6.76 0.16 14.69
N SER A 124 -6.67 -0.66 15.75
CA SER A 124 -5.71 -0.49 16.84
C SER A 124 -4.27 -0.68 16.35
N ILE A 125 -4.03 -1.62 15.43
CA ILE A 125 -2.74 -1.82 14.76
C ILE A 125 -2.43 -0.64 13.81
N TYR A 126 -3.41 -0.19 13.03
CA TYR A 126 -3.23 0.87 12.05
C TYR A 126 -2.95 2.24 12.70
N GLN A 127 -3.73 2.61 13.71
CA GLN A 127 -3.55 3.85 14.46
C GLN A 127 -2.45 3.73 15.52
N GLY A 128 -2.19 2.53 16.02
CA GLY A 128 -1.28 2.24 17.13
C GLY A 128 -1.99 2.32 18.49
N LYS A 129 -1.97 1.23 19.26
CA LYS A 129 -2.67 1.11 20.57
C LYS A 129 -2.38 2.24 21.56
N GLU A 130 -1.15 2.73 21.57
CA GLU A 130 -0.75 3.80 22.50
C GLU A 130 -1.24 5.18 22.05
N THR A 131 -1.67 5.34 20.79
CA THR A 131 -2.18 6.63 20.30
C THR A 131 -3.59 6.94 20.80
N THR A 132 -4.40 5.91 21.08
CA THR A 132 -5.74 6.06 21.67
C THR A 132 -5.66 6.34 23.17
N ARG A 133 -4.56 5.94 23.84
CA ARG A 133 -4.24 6.28 25.24
C ARG A 133 -3.68 7.69 25.42
N CYS A 134 -3.38 8.40 24.33
CA CYS A 134 -2.91 9.77 24.39
C CYS A 134 -4.09 10.74 24.56
N ASP A 135 -4.25 11.31 25.76
CA ASP A 135 -5.34 12.26 26.09
C ASP A 135 -5.33 13.56 25.25
N GLY A 136 -4.16 13.95 24.70
CA GLY A 136 -4.02 15.20 23.95
C GLY A 136 -4.40 15.06 22.47
N ASN A 137 -5.29 15.92 21.99
CA ASN A 137 -5.58 16.03 20.55
C ASN A 137 -4.42 16.76 19.84
N ILE A 138 -3.84 16.18 18.78
CA ILE A 138 -2.73 16.81 18.03
C ILE A 138 -3.12 18.19 17.45
N LYS A 139 -4.42 18.42 17.26
CA LYS A 139 -5.00 19.72 16.89
C LYS A 139 -4.67 20.82 17.88
N GLY A 140 -4.47 20.49 19.16
CA GLY A 140 -4.13 21.43 20.23
C GLY A 140 -2.65 21.82 20.28
N PHE A 141 -1.80 21.24 19.43
CA PHE A 141 -0.35 21.51 19.44
C PHE A 141 0.19 22.08 18.11
N SER A 142 -0.33 21.64 16.95
CA SER A 142 0.16 22.11 15.65
C SER A 142 -0.73 23.21 15.07
N SER A 143 -0.20 24.43 15.00
CA SER A 143 -0.86 25.59 14.40
C SER A 143 -1.22 25.36 12.93
N ILE A 144 -0.33 24.72 12.15
CA ILE A 144 -0.56 24.40 10.74
C ILE A 144 -1.73 23.42 10.60
N TYR A 145 -1.73 22.36 11.42
CA TYR A 145 -2.80 21.37 11.38
C TYR A 145 -4.14 21.96 11.82
N HIS A 146 -4.13 22.82 12.84
CA HIS A 146 -5.30 23.58 13.27
C HIS A 146 -5.83 24.45 12.13
N VAL A 147 -4.98 25.23 11.46
CA VAL A 147 -5.38 26.11 10.35
C VAL A 147 -5.99 25.32 9.18
N ILE A 148 -5.43 24.16 8.83
CA ILE A 148 -5.93 23.33 7.73
C ILE A 148 -7.29 22.71 8.06
N THR A 149 -7.53 22.32 9.32
CA THR A 149 -8.70 21.51 9.70
C THR A 149 -9.83 22.29 10.37
N SER A 150 -9.53 23.44 10.97
CA SER A 150 -10.53 24.25 11.69
C SER A 150 -11.27 25.18 10.73
N LYS A 151 -12.56 25.41 11.01
CA LYS A 151 -13.34 26.41 10.28
C LYS A 151 -12.74 27.80 10.57
N PRO A 152 -12.60 28.68 9.56
CA PRO A 152 -12.07 30.02 9.77
C PRO A 152 -13.01 30.81 10.69
N LYS A 153 -12.47 31.37 11.78
CA LYS A 153 -13.24 32.22 12.69
C LYS A 153 -13.40 33.62 12.09
N LYS A 154 -14.61 34.19 12.17
CA LYS A 154 -14.85 35.59 11.77
C LYS A 154 -14.14 36.52 12.75
N LEU A 155 -13.39 37.49 12.22
CA LEU A 155 -12.71 38.51 13.01
C LEU A 155 -13.72 39.41 13.73
N GLY A 156 -13.56 39.56 15.03
CA GLY A 156 -14.20 40.63 15.79
C GLY A 156 -13.52 41.97 15.50
N ALA A 157 -14.25 43.08 15.60
CA ALA A 157 -13.79 44.43 15.25
C ALA A 157 -12.51 44.91 15.99
N ASN A 158 -12.10 44.21 17.06
CA ASN A 158 -10.97 44.58 17.91
C ASN A 158 -9.72 43.69 17.77
N ASP A 159 -9.75 42.62 16.97
CA ASP A 159 -8.59 41.74 16.78
C ASP A 159 -7.67 42.23 15.66
N LYS A 160 -6.71 43.11 16.00
CA LYS A 160 -5.77 43.72 15.04
C LYS A 160 -4.49 42.92 14.77
N SER A 161 -4.31 41.73 15.35
CA SER A 161 -3.06 40.97 15.20
C SER A 161 -3.10 40.05 13.97
N TYR A 162 -2.31 40.41 12.95
CA TYR A 162 -2.13 39.61 11.73
C TYR A 162 -1.68 38.17 12.01
N PHE A 163 -0.90 37.97 13.08
CA PHE A 163 -0.47 36.63 13.50
C PHE A 163 -1.62 35.78 14.05
N LYS A 164 -2.58 36.36 14.77
CA LYS A 164 -3.78 35.64 15.23
C LYS A 164 -4.68 35.24 14.06
N PHE A 165 -4.71 36.05 13.00
CA PHE A 165 -5.39 35.71 11.76
C PHE A 165 -4.73 34.53 11.05
N LEU A 166 -3.41 34.59 10.82
CA LEU A 166 -2.67 33.51 10.15
C LEU A 166 -2.77 32.17 10.91
N THR A 167 -2.88 32.22 12.23
CA THR A 167 -2.97 31.03 13.08
C THR A 167 -4.42 30.61 13.39
N ASN A 168 -5.43 31.30 12.84
CA ASN A 168 -6.85 31.08 13.16
C ASN A 168 -7.13 31.01 14.68
N HIS A 169 -6.54 31.96 15.42
CA HIS A 169 -6.60 32.04 16.90
C HIS A 169 -6.20 30.73 17.58
N PHE A 170 -5.13 30.11 17.09
CA PHE A 170 -4.57 28.91 17.70
C PHE A 170 -3.92 29.25 19.05
N GLU A 171 -4.33 28.55 20.10
CA GLU A 171 -3.70 28.56 21.41
C GLU A 171 -3.22 27.14 21.71
N ALA A 172 -1.91 26.98 21.89
CA ALA A 172 -1.34 25.69 22.20
C ALA A 172 -1.72 25.28 23.63
N ASN A 173 -2.31 24.10 23.78
CA ASN A 173 -2.69 23.59 25.10
C ASN A 173 -1.52 22.84 25.74
N TYR A 174 -0.70 23.52 26.55
CA TYR A 174 0.47 22.92 27.21
C TYR A 174 0.16 22.00 28.39
N ASP A 175 -1.10 21.72 28.70
CA ASP A 175 -1.47 20.80 29.79
C ASP A 175 -1.03 19.35 29.53
N PHE A 176 -0.69 19.03 28.28
CA PHE A 176 -0.26 17.71 27.85
C PHE A 176 1.18 17.70 27.32
N ASP A 177 1.93 16.64 27.62
CA ASP A 177 3.24 16.41 27.04
C ASP A 177 3.12 15.86 25.60
N TYR A 178 3.04 16.77 24.63
CA TYR A 178 2.99 16.39 23.21
C TYR A 178 4.28 15.80 22.68
N SER A 179 5.41 15.97 23.35
CA SER A 179 6.68 15.36 22.90
C SER A 179 6.61 13.84 23.04
N TYR A 180 6.05 13.37 24.16
CA TYR A 180 5.77 11.97 24.41
C TYR A 180 4.71 11.44 23.43
N GLN A 181 3.59 12.15 23.25
CA GLN A 181 2.54 11.74 22.31
C GLN A 181 3.03 11.68 20.85
N TYR A 182 3.87 12.63 20.44
CA TYR A 182 4.47 12.63 19.11
C TYR A 182 5.31 11.38 18.88
N ARG A 183 6.07 10.92 19.88
CA ARG A 183 6.87 9.69 19.77
C ARG A 183 6.00 8.47 19.44
N TYR A 184 4.90 8.27 20.15
CA TYR A 184 3.99 7.14 19.88
C TYR A 184 3.27 7.28 18.54
N ARG A 185 2.75 8.48 18.24
CA ARG A 185 2.06 8.75 16.98
C ARG A 185 2.98 8.64 15.77
N ALA A 186 4.26 9.01 15.91
CA ALA A 186 5.24 8.94 14.84
C ALA A 186 5.56 7.51 14.39
N HIS A 187 5.32 6.52 15.25
CA HIS A 187 5.49 5.11 14.95
C HIS A 187 4.22 4.41 14.45
N SER A 188 3.08 5.11 14.42
CA SER A 188 1.83 4.54 13.89
C SER A 188 1.90 4.33 12.38
N ILE A 189 1.27 3.25 11.90
CA ILE A 189 1.20 2.93 10.46
C ILE A 189 0.46 4.03 9.71
N ASN A 190 -0.65 4.52 10.26
CA ASN A 190 -1.42 5.62 9.68
C ASN A 190 -0.57 6.87 9.44
N PHE A 191 0.24 7.28 10.43
CA PHE A 191 1.07 8.48 10.28
C PHE A 191 2.20 8.29 9.27
N ILE A 192 2.83 7.11 9.25
CA ILE A 192 3.83 6.76 8.23
C ILE A 192 3.20 6.80 6.84
N PHE A 193 2.03 6.16 6.67
CA PHE A 193 1.27 6.17 5.43
C PHE A 193 0.91 7.60 4.98
N MET A 194 0.41 8.45 5.88
CA MET A 194 0.07 9.84 5.53
C MET A 194 1.28 10.66 5.08
N LYS A 195 2.45 10.44 5.69
CA LYS A 195 3.70 11.06 5.22
C LYS A 195 4.07 10.57 3.83
N GLU A 196 4.04 9.26 3.61
CA GLU A 196 4.34 8.67 2.30
C GLU A 196 3.35 9.14 1.23
N PHE A 197 2.07 9.25 1.56
CA PHE A 197 1.03 9.76 0.67
C PHE A 197 1.28 11.20 0.24
N VAL A 198 1.60 12.09 1.19
CA VAL A 198 1.94 13.50 0.89
C VAL A 198 3.22 13.59 0.07
N CYS A 199 4.24 12.80 0.39
CA CYS A 199 5.47 12.72 -0.40
C CYS A 199 5.19 12.21 -1.82
N ALA A 200 4.37 11.18 -1.98
CA ALA A 200 3.99 10.63 -3.28
C ALA A 200 3.22 11.66 -4.12
N LEU A 201 2.31 12.43 -3.50
CA LEU A 201 1.60 13.53 -4.15
C LEU A 201 2.57 14.64 -4.59
N ALA A 202 3.54 15.01 -3.75
CA ALA A 202 4.54 16.01 -4.11
C ALA A 202 5.41 15.54 -5.30
N ILE A 203 5.84 14.28 -5.29
CA ILE A 203 6.57 13.65 -6.40
C ILE A 203 5.74 13.69 -7.69
N LEU A 204 4.46 13.32 -7.62
CA LEU A 204 3.55 13.37 -8.77
C LEU A 204 3.42 14.80 -9.33
N ILE A 205 3.24 15.81 -8.47
CA ILE A 205 3.14 17.22 -8.89
C ILE A 205 4.44 17.67 -9.57
N ILE A 206 5.60 17.32 -9.01
CA ILE A 206 6.90 17.66 -9.59
C ILE A 206 7.05 17.01 -10.96
N PHE A 207 6.73 15.72 -11.09
CA PHE A 207 6.82 15.02 -12.37
C PHE A 207 5.84 15.56 -13.40
N GLN A 208 4.59 15.82 -13.02
CA GLN A 208 3.60 16.46 -13.88
C GLN A 208 4.11 17.84 -14.36
N TYR A 209 4.73 18.61 -13.47
CA TYR A 209 5.31 19.91 -13.81
C TYR A 209 6.50 19.79 -14.78
N VAL A 210 7.40 18.84 -14.56
CA VAL A 210 8.54 18.58 -15.45
C VAL A 210 8.07 18.13 -16.83
N SER A 211 7.11 17.19 -16.90
CA SER A 211 6.49 16.76 -18.17
C SER A 211 5.76 17.90 -18.87
N TYR A 212 5.08 18.77 -18.14
CA TYR A 212 4.46 19.96 -18.72
C TYR A 212 5.51 20.95 -19.29
N LYS A 213 6.61 21.18 -18.56
CA LYS A 213 7.72 22.01 -19.04
C LYS A 213 8.40 21.43 -20.27
N TYR A 214 8.55 20.10 -20.34
CA TYR A 214 9.02 19.41 -21.53
C TYR A 214 8.15 19.75 -22.75
N LEU A 215 6.84 19.52 -22.66
CA LEU A 215 5.91 19.79 -23.77
C LEU A 215 5.93 21.26 -24.21
N ASN A 216 6.00 22.19 -23.24
CA ASN A 216 6.02 23.61 -23.55
C ASN A 216 7.33 24.06 -24.21
N LEU A 217 8.49 23.57 -23.75
CA LEU A 217 9.80 23.94 -24.29
C LEU A 217 10.04 23.36 -25.69
N PHE A 218 9.50 22.17 -25.97
CA PHE A 218 9.71 21.48 -27.24
C PHE A 218 8.50 21.55 -28.17
N ASN A 219 7.57 22.50 -27.97
CA ASN A 219 6.42 22.66 -28.86
C ASN A 219 6.86 23.20 -30.24
N ILE A 220 6.68 22.41 -31.30
CA ILE A 220 7.09 22.75 -32.68
C ILE A 220 6.35 23.99 -33.20
N ASP A 221 5.07 24.15 -32.85
CA ASP A 221 4.24 25.25 -33.36
C ASP A 221 4.81 26.61 -32.97
N SER A 222 5.38 26.70 -31.75
CA SER A 222 6.04 27.90 -31.22
C SER A 222 7.36 28.25 -31.94
N MET A 223 7.87 27.36 -32.79
CA MET A 223 9.12 27.49 -33.53
C MET A 223 8.91 27.55 -35.05
N SER A 224 7.65 27.51 -35.52
CA SER A 224 7.30 27.47 -36.95
C SER A 224 7.81 28.69 -37.75
N SER A 225 7.93 29.85 -37.12
CA SER A 225 8.35 31.11 -37.76
C SER A 225 9.88 31.32 -37.83
N LEU A 226 10.67 30.43 -37.22
CA LEU A 226 12.13 30.57 -37.13
C LEU A 226 12.84 29.86 -38.28
N SER A 227 14.02 30.35 -38.67
CA SER A 227 14.91 29.64 -39.59
C SER A 227 15.46 28.36 -38.95
N ASP A 228 15.88 27.39 -39.74
CA ASP A 228 16.34 26.10 -39.20
C ASP A 228 17.57 26.22 -38.31
N THR A 229 18.45 27.19 -38.58
CA THR A 229 19.61 27.50 -37.71
C THR A 229 19.16 28.08 -36.37
N GLU A 230 18.16 28.98 -36.36
CA GLU A 230 17.60 29.55 -35.14
C GLU A 230 16.83 28.51 -34.32
N LYS A 231 16.11 27.59 -34.98
CA LYS A 231 15.42 26.49 -34.30
C LYS A 231 16.40 25.60 -33.54
N LYS A 232 17.52 25.21 -34.17
CA LYS A 232 18.54 24.39 -33.51
C LYS A 232 19.11 25.08 -32.27
N LEU A 233 19.44 26.37 -32.38
CA LEU A 233 19.98 27.16 -31.27
C LEU A 233 18.97 27.26 -30.11
N LYS A 234 17.70 27.55 -30.42
CA LYS A 234 16.63 27.60 -29.41
C LYS A 234 16.40 26.24 -28.74
N ILE A 235 16.48 25.14 -29.49
CA ILE A 235 16.36 23.77 -28.93
C ILE A 235 17.53 23.49 -27.98
N THR A 236 18.75 23.89 -28.32
CA THR A 236 19.92 23.70 -27.43
C THR A 236 19.79 24.49 -26.12
N GLU A 237 19.31 25.73 -26.18
CA GLU A 237 19.03 26.54 -24.98
C GLU A 237 17.90 25.93 -24.13
N ASN A 238 16.86 25.43 -24.79
CA ASN A 238 15.74 24.75 -24.12
C ASN A 238 16.18 23.45 -23.46
N LEU A 239 17.10 22.68 -24.07
CA LEU A 239 17.68 21.48 -23.47
C LEU A 239 18.47 21.81 -22.20
N GLU A 240 19.28 22.86 -22.21
CA GLU A 240 20.01 23.31 -21.01
C GLU A 240 19.06 23.75 -19.90
N THR A 241 18.02 24.50 -20.26
CA THR A 241 16.96 24.90 -19.32
C THR A 241 16.23 23.68 -18.74
N TYR A 242 15.94 22.69 -19.58
CA TYR A 242 15.25 21.46 -19.18
C TYR A 242 16.10 20.59 -18.24
N LYS A 243 17.43 20.54 -18.42
CA LYS A 243 18.35 19.80 -17.54
C LYS A 243 18.26 20.26 -16.08
N ASN A 244 18.06 21.55 -15.83
CA ASN A 244 17.90 22.08 -14.47
C ASN A 244 16.63 21.56 -13.78
N TYR A 245 15.51 21.49 -14.51
CA TYR A 245 14.27 20.92 -13.99
C TYR A 245 14.39 19.39 -13.78
N ASN A 246 15.12 18.72 -14.66
CA ASN A 246 15.36 17.27 -14.56
C ASN A 246 16.18 16.87 -13.34
N LEU A 247 17.09 17.72 -12.86
CA LEU A 247 17.91 17.41 -11.69
C LEU A 247 17.03 17.11 -10.46
N LEU A 248 15.97 17.89 -10.26
CA LEU A 248 15.02 17.67 -9.17
C LEU A 248 14.29 16.34 -9.35
N ALA A 249 13.76 16.07 -10.54
CA ALA A 249 13.08 14.81 -10.85
C ALA A 249 14.00 13.59 -10.72
N PHE A 250 15.28 13.74 -11.08
CA PHE A 250 16.29 12.71 -10.95
C PHE A 250 16.53 12.35 -9.47
N LEU A 251 16.67 13.34 -8.58
CA LEU A 251 16.87 13.10 -7.15
C LEU A 251 15.71 12.31 -6.53
N PHE A 252 14.46 12.68 -6.84
CA PHE A 252 13.30 11.94 -6.35
C PHE A 252 13.22 10.53 -6.93
N SER A 253 13.47 10.37 -8.23
CA SER A 253 13.47 9.06 -8.89
C SER A 253 14.57 8.15 -8.33
N PHE A 254 15.75 8.71 -8.06
CA PHE A 254 16.84 8.00 -7.43
C PHE A 254 16.49 7.58 -6.00
N SER A 255 15.79 8.42 -5.23
CA SER A 255 15.32 8.05 -3.89
C SER A 255 14.42 6.81 -3.89
N LEU A 256 13.58 6.66 -4.92
CA LEU A 256 12.72 5.48 -5.08
C LEU A 256 13.53 4.21 -5.33
N VAL A 257 14.52 4.28 -6.22
CA VAL A 257 15.42 3.15 -6.50
C VAL A 257 16.30 2.84 -5.29
N ALA A 258 16.77 3.87 -4.58
CA ALA A 258 17.58 3.73 -3.38
C ALA A 258 16.81 3.02 -2.25
N GLN A 259 15.51 3.29 -2.08
CA GLN A 259 14.67 2.59 -1.11
C GLN A 259 14.64 1.07 -1.37
N PHE A 260 14.51 0.66 -2.65
CA PHE A 260 14.58 -0.75 -3.02
C PHE A 260 15.95 -1.36 -2.76
N LEU A 261 17.03 -0.66 -3.13
CA LEU A 261 18.40 -1.09 -2.87
C LEU A 261 18.66 -1.26 -1.37
N MET A 262 18.19 -0.33 -0.54
CA MET A 262 18.29 -0.43 0.92
C MET A 262 17.57 -1.67 1.46
N ARG A 263 16.39 -2.01 0.92
CA ARG A 263 15.67 -3.23 1.31
C ARG A 263 16.42 -4.49 0.86
N LEU A 264 17.02 -4.50 -0.34
CA LEU A 264 17.88 -5.60 -0.80
C LEU A 264 19.11 -5.79 0.08
N LEU A 265 19.78 -4.69 0.46
CA LEU A 265 20.92 -4.71 1.38
C LEU A 265 20.49 -5.25 2.75
N PHE A 266 19.38 -4.75 3.30
CA PHE A 266 18.83 -5.25 4.56
C PHE A 266 18.55 -6.76 4.52
N ASN A 267 17.92 -7.24 3.45
CA ASN A 267 17.61 -8.65 3.25
C ASN A 267 18.84 -9.54 3.04
N SER A 268 19.92 -8.97 2.52
CA SER A 268 21.21 -9.67 2.35
C SER A 268 21.97 -9.77 3.67
N CYS A 269 21.89 -8.72 4.51
CA CYS A 269 22.55 -8.68 5.81
C CYS A 269 21.81 -9.46 6.91
N THR A 270 20.48 -9.61 6.81
CA THR A 270 19.66 -10.21 7.87
C THR A 270 19.49 -11.71 7.67
N LYS A 271 19.89 -12.50 8.68
CA LYS A 271 19.77 -13.98 8.65
C LYS A 271 18.42 -14.51 9.11
N THR A 272 17.69 -13.75 9.92
CA THR A 272 16.51 -14.24 10.67
C THR A 272 15.18 -13.89 10.00
N LYS A 273 14.95 -12.61 9.68
CA LYS A 273 13.70 -12.16 9.06
C LYS A 273 14.00 -11.30 7.84
N LYS A 274 13.71 -11.83 6.64
CA LYS A 274 13.74 -11.07 5.40
C LYS A 274 12.46 -10.25 5.29
N MET A 275 12.58 -8.99 4.92
CA MET A 275 11.44 -8.19 4.50
C MET A 275 10.94 -8.72 3.15
N PRO A 276 9.64 -8.98 2.99
CA PRO A 276 9.09 -9.39 1.69
C PRO A 276 9.36 -8.31 0.63
N VAL A 277 9.35 -8.69 -0.64
CA VAL A 277 9.35 -7.73 -1.75
C VAL A 277 7.95 -7.71 -2.32
N ASP A 278 7.22 -6.68 -1.96
CA ASP A 278 5.82 -6.48 -2.29
C ASP A 278 5.70 -5.94 -3.74
N ILE A 279 4.58 -6.25 -4.42
CA ILE A 279 4.32 -5.80 -5.80
C ILE A 279 4.42 -4.27 -5.92
N TRP A 280 4.00 -3.54 -4.88
CA TRP A 280 4.06 -2.08 -4.84
C TRP A 280 5.49 -1.53 -4.92
N ILE A 281 6.44 -2.18 -4.26
CA ILE A 281 7.85 -1.77 -4.31
C ILE A 281 8.44 -2.04 -5.69
N ILE A 282 7.99 -3.10 -6.35
CA ILE A 282 8.38 -3.39 -7.73
C ILE A 282 7.85 -2.29 -8.66
N ILE A 283 6.57 -1.91 -8.52
CA ILE A 283 5.96 -0.80 -9.28
C ILE A 283 6.71 0.51 -9.03
N ASP A 284 7.05 0.81 -7.78
CA ASP A 284 7.81 2.00 -7.41
C ASP A 284 9.20 2.03 -8.04
N THR A 285 9.89 0.90 -8.05
CA THR A 285 11.23 0.75 -8.64
C THR A 285 11.17 0.88 -10.15
N ILE A 286 10.23 0.21 -10.82
CA ILE A 286 10.03 0.31 -12.27
C ILE A 286 9.72 1.76 -12.65
N THR A 287 8.85 2.44 -11.90
CA THR A 287 8.50 3.84 -12.14
C THR A 287 9.75 4.72 -12.00
N GLY A 288 10.52 4.55 -10.92
CA GLY A 288 11.77 5.29 -10.72
C GLY A 288 12.79 5.06 -11.84
N LEU A 289 12.96 3.82 -12.29
CA LEU A 289 13.85 3.49 -13.41
C LEU A 289 13.37 4.10 -14.73
N LEU A 290 12.07 4.00 -15.04
CA LEU A 290 11.48 4.61 -16.23
C LEU A 290 11.71 6.13 -16.28
N TYR A 291 11.60 6.81 -15.14
CA TYR A 291 11.93 8.24 -15.04
C TYR A 291 13.40 8.53 -15.29
N ILE A 292 14.31 7.77 -14.67
CA ILE A 292 15.75 7.92 -14.89
C ILE A 292 16.09 7.70 -16.37
N THR A 293 15.51 6.67 -17.00
CA THR A 293 15.67 6.42 -18.43
C THR A 293 15.12 7.56 -19.27
N SER A 294 13.95 8.11 -18.95
CA SER A 294 13.38 9.27 -19.64
C SER A 294 14.30 10.50 -19.58
N ILE A 295 14.81 10.81 -18.40
CA ILE A 295 15.76 11.91 -18.21
C ILE A 295 17.02 11.69 -19.04
N PHE A 296 17.57 10.47 -19.03
CA PHE A 296 18.78 10.14 -19.77
C PHE A 296 18.56 10.18 -21.29
N VAL A 297 17.43 9.66 -21.77
CA VAL A 297 17.07 9.71 -23.19
C VAL A 297 16.96 11.17 -23.62
N ILE A 298 16.14 11.99 -22.96
CA ILE A 298 15.93 13.39 -23.38
C ILE A 298 17.21 14.22 -23.30
N SER A 299 18.05 14.00 -22.28
CA SER A 299 19.27 14.79 -22.07
C SER A 299 20.38 14.49 -23.08
N ASN A 300 20.34 13.33 -23.74
CA ASN A 300 21.33 12.90 -24.73
C ASN A 300 20.83 12.99 -26.18
N LEU A 301 19.62 13.49 -26.41
CA LEU A 301 19.12 13.70 -27.77
C LEU A 301 19.69 14.99 -28.37
N ASP A 302 20.21 14.87 -29.59
CA ASP A 302 20.66 16.02 -30.37
C ASP A 302 19.48 16.86 -30.88
N ALA A 303 19.71 18.15 -31.09
CA ALA A 303 18.70 19.10 -31.61
C ALA A 303 18.10 18.65 -32.94
N ASP A 304 18.89 17.98 -33.79
CA ASP A 304 18.43 17.43 -35.07
C ASP A 304 17.33 16.36 -34.90
N THR A 305 17.37 15.62 -33.79
CA THR A 305 16.36 14.59 -33.50
C THR A 305 15.02 15.21 -33.10
N PHE A 306 15.03 16.40 -32.48
CA PHE A 306 13.81 17.13 -32.14
C PHE A 306 13.15 17.80 -33.35
N LEU A 307 13.92 18.06 -34.42
CA LEU A 307 13.40 18.59 -35.68
C LEU A 307 12.76 17.50 -36.55
N ASP A 308 13.16 16.25 -36.39
CA ASP A 308 12.51 15.10 -37.03
C ASP A 308 11.21 14.76 -36.31
N THR A 309 10.07 15.15 -36.91
CA THR A 309 8.73 14.96 -36.36
C THR A 309 8.49 13.51 -35.92
N LYS A 310 8.92 12.52 -36.70
CA LYS A 310 8.66 11.11 -36.38
C LYS A 310 9.40 10.68 -35.12
N LYS A 311 10.67 11.08 -34.99
CA LYS A 311 11.48 10.73 -33.82
C LYS A 311 11.00 11.46 -32.58
N LYS A 312 10.63 12.73 -32.72
CA LYS A 312 10.05 13.52 -31.63
C LYS A 312 8.76 12.86 -31.10
N ASP A 313 7.86 12.43 -31.96
CA ASP A 313 6.60 11.78 -31.56
C ASP A 313 6.87 10.55 -30.66
N TYR A 314 7.89 9.74 -30.96
CA TYR A 314 8.26 8.61 -30.10
C TYR A 314 8.73 9.05 -28.71
N VAL A 315 9.47 10.16 -28.62
CA VAL A 315 9.91 10.71 -27.33
C VAL A 315 8.72 11.26 -26.55
N ASP A 316 7.81 11.97 -27.21
CA ASP A 316 6.59 12.50 -26.60
C ASP A 316 5.70 11.36 -26.06
N TYR A 317 5.51 10.28 -26.83
CA TYR A 317 4.80 9.08 -26.37
C TYR A 317 5.49 8.41 -25.18
N PHE A 318 6.83 8.37 -25.17
CA PHE A 318 7.57 7.82 -24.04
C PHE A 318 7.39 8.65 -22.77
N VAL A 319 7.47 9.99 -22.87
CA VAL A 319 7.20 10.89 -21.73
C VAL A 319 5.77 10.72 -21.20
N LEU A 320 4.79 10.57 -22.10
CA LEU A 320 3.40 10.33 -21.72
C LEU A 320 3.22 8.98 -21.02
N LEU A 321 3.89 7.92 -21.48
CA LEU A 321 3.87 6.61 -20.83
C LEU A 321 4.47 6.67 -19.42
N VAL A 322 5.58 7.39 -19.24
CA VAL A 322 6.20 7.60 -17.92
C VAL A 322 5.26 8.37 -16.99
N LEU A 323 4.59 9.40 -17.52
CA LEU A 323 3.59 10.16 -16.75
C LEU A 323 2.42 9.27 -16.32
N LEU A 324 1.90 8.43 -17.22
CA LEU A 324 0.81 7.50 -16.91
C LEU A 324 1.23 6.49 -15.83
N ALA A 325 2.45 5.95 -15.90
CA ALA A 325 2.99 5.07 -14.87
C ALA A 325 3.02 5.75 -13.48
N SER A 326 3.38 7.04 -13.42
CA SER A 326 3.39 7.81 -12.16
C SER A 326 2.00 8.00 -11.56
N TRP A 327 0.99 8.20 -12.42
CA TRP A 327 -0.40 8.30 -11.98
C TRP A 327 -0.89 6.96 -11.45
N ILE A 328 -0.64 5.84 -12.16
CA ILE A 328 -1.00 4.49 -11.67
C ILE A 328 -0.36 4.21 -10.31
N ARG A 329 0.93 4.54 -10.15
CA ARG A 329 1.62 4.45 -8.87
C ARG A 329 0.92 5.27 -7.78
N PHE A 330 0.58 6.53 -8.05
CA PHE A 330 -0.13 7.36 -7.07
C PHE A 330 -1.52 6.80 -6.75
N PHE A 331 -2.25 6.32 -7.75
CA PHE A 331 -3.57 5.71 -7.57
C PHE A 331 -3.54 4.49 -6.63
N SER A 332 -2.42 3.79 -6.58
CA SER A 332 -2.22 2.62 -5.73
C SER A 332 -2.33 2.94 -4.24
N PHE A 333 -2.00 4.17 -3.82
CA PHE A 333 -2.16 4.59 -2.42
C PHE A 333 -3.62 4.63 -1.98
N PHE A 334 -4.57 4.84 -2.91
CA PHE A 334 -6.00 4.83 -2.58
C PHE A 334 -6.53 3.43 -2.25
N LEU A 335 -5.82 2.34 -2.59
CA LEU A 335 -6.20 0.99 -2.17
C LEU A 335 -6.06 0.78 -0.66
N ILE A 336 -5.27 1.61 0.03
CA ILE A 336 -5.12 1.56 1.49
C ILE A 336 -6.27 2.32 2.18
N ILE A 337 -6.89 3.29 1.49
CA ILE A 337 -7.97 4.11 2.04
C ILE A 337 -9.29 3.33 1.94
N ARG A 338 -9.82 2.87 3.08
CA ARG A 338 -11.00 2.00 3.18
C ARG A 338 -12.19 2.44 2.31
N ASP A 339 -12.54 3.72 2.37
CA ASP A 339 -13.74 4.24 1.69
C ASP A 339 -13.57 4.25 0.16
N ILE A 340 -12.33 4.29 -0.33
CA ILE A 340 -12.00 4.37 -1.76
C ILE A 340 -11.59 3.00 -2.31
N SER A 341 -10.99 2.14 -1.48
CA SER A 341 -10.43 0.85 -1.90
C SER A 341 -11.49 -0.09 -2.49
N LYS A 342 -12.68 -0.19 -1.87
CA LYS A 342 -13.79 -1.03 -2.38
C LYS A 342 -14.26 -0.56 -3.75
N LEU A 343 -14.37 0.75 -3.95
CA LEU A 343 -14.72 1.34 -5.24
C LEU A 343 -13.63 1.09 -6.29
N LEU A 344 -12.35 1.25 -5.91
CA LEU A 344 -11.22 1.06 -6.81
C LEU A 344 -11.04 -0.40 -7.24
N LEU A 345 -11.17 -1.36 -6.33
CA LEU A 345 -11.13 -2.79 -6.65
C LEU A 345 -12.27 -3.19 -7.59
N THR A 346 -13.47 -2.64 -7.36
CA THR A 346 -14.62 -2.84 -8.25
C THR A 346 -14.33 -2.27 -9.65
N LEU A 347 -13.75 -1.08 -9.73
CA LEU A 347 -13.35 -0.48 -11.00
C LEU A 347 -12.33 -1.34 -11.75
N VAL A 348 -11.30 -1.86 -11.05
CA VAL A 348 -10.29 -2.73 -11.65
C VAL A 348 -10.91 -4.03 -12.19
N ALA A 349 -11.84 -4.63 -11.45
CA ALA A 349 -12.58 -5.80 -11.91
C ALA A 349 -13.39 -5.49 -13.17
N MET A 350 -14.15 -4.38 -13.17
CA MET A 350 -14.92 -3.93 -14.34
C MET A 350 -14.04 -3.64 -15.56
N VAL A 351 -12.87 -3.02 -15.38
CA VAL A 351 -11.91 -2.75 -16.46
C VAL A 351 -11.35 -4.05 -17.03
N THR A 352 -11.06 -5.04 -16.16
CA THR A 352 -10.54 -6.35 -16.58
C THR A 352 -11.58 -7.11 -17.41
N ASP A 353 -12.84 -7.10 -16.98
CA ASP A 353 -13.95 -7.74 -17.72
C ASP A 353 -14.20 -7.05 -19.07
N THR A 354 -14.13 -5.72 -19.11
CA THR A 354 -14.26 -4.97 -20.37
C THR A 354 -13.08 -5.15 -21.31
N LEU A 355 -11.85 -5.31 -20.80
CA LEU A 355 -10.69 -5.65 -21.64
C LEU A 355 -10.87 -7.01 -22.32
N ALA A 356 -11.35 -8.02 -21.59
CA ALA A 356 -11.67 -9.32 -22.17
C ALA A 356 -12.74 -9.18 -23.28
N PHE A 357 -13.75 -8.34 -23.07
CA PHE A 357 -14.77 -8.03 -24.07
C PHE A 357 -14.22 -7.32 -25.32
N ILE A 358 -13.32 -6.34 -25.15
CA ILE A 358 -12.65 -5.64 -26.27
C ILE A 358 -11.82 -6.63 -27.11
N VAL A 359 -11.12 -7.56 -26.45
CA VAL A 359 -10.36 -8.62 -27.14
C VAL A 359 -11.30 -9.50 -27.96
N ILE A 360 -12.45 -9.91 -27.39
CA ILE A 360 -13.45 -10.70 -28.12
C ILE A 360 -14.02 -9.95 -29.33
N ILE A 361 -14.27 -8.63 -29.22
CA ILE A 361 -14.75 -7.82 -30.36
C ILE A 361 -13.69 -7.65 -31.45
N SER A 362 -12.42 -7.61 -31.06
CA SER A 362 -11.30 -7.36 -31.98
C SER A 362 -10.87 -8.63 -32.75
N CYS A 363 -11.23 -9.81 -32.25
CA CYS A 363 -11.07 -11.10 -32.93
C CYS A 363 -12.25 -11.38 -33.86
#